data_AF-A0A7W1FTJ6-F1
#
_entry.id   AF-A0A7W1FTJ6-F1
#
_cell.length_a   1.000
_cell.length_b   1.000
_cell.length_c   1.000
_cell.angle_alpha   90.00
_cell.angle_beta   90.00
_cell.angle_gamma   90.00
#
_symmetry.space_group_name_H-M   'P 1'
#
loop_
_entity.id
_entity.type
_entity.pdbx_description
1 polymer ?
#
loop_
_entity_poly.entity_id
_entity_poly.type
_entity_poly.pdbx_seq_one_letter_code
_entity_poly.pdbx_strand_id
1 'polypeptide(L)'
;VLLDDVKRAALLALSHRRRRGPFEQPGMDPEELENALSEDPDPPDGPDSGATQAPTGEDRGKDSPGARDPESSEARTGAGERSHAAADPFDPVRLEAPEKGKGGPLGRRSRVSGETGHPVADRENGGRPRDVALAATIRAAAPHQMARGREGTNFVVRPGDLRENVREGREGNLILFLVDASGSMAAHKRMSAVKGAVLSLLNDAYQRRDKVALISFRKEEARILLPPTSSVELAAPRLKELPTGGRTPLAAGLEKAAEVLKREELRDRERRPLLVLLTDGRATAGPDPLTAAARLRSLGATSFVVDTEEGYVRLGVAEALAGAMGARCLRLEGLRAESLVELVERRRVA
;
A
#
# COMPACT_ATOMS: atom_id res chain seq x y z
N VAL A 1 -7.90 -43.06 5.95
CA VAL A 1 -7.40 -41.73 6.38
C VAL A 1 -7.68 -41.62 7.86
N LEU A 2 -6.66 -41.47 8.70
CA LEU A 2 -6.84 -41.34 10.15
C LEU A 2 -7.25 -39.90 10.48
N LEU A 3 -7.95 -39.68 11.60
CA LEU A 3 -8.34 -38.34 12.06
C LEU A 3 -7.13 -37.38 12.16
N ASP A 4 -5.97 -37.91 12.55
CA ASP A 4 -4.70 -37.18 12.61
C ASP A 4 -4.20 -36.71 11.24
N ASP A 5 -4.49 -37.44 10.17
CA ASP A 5 -4.14 -37.04 8.80
C ASP A 5 -5.05 -35.89 8.35
N VAL A 6 -6.33 -35.94 8.75
CA VAL A 6 -7.30 -34.87 8.51
C VAL A 6 -6.93 -33.60 9.29
N LYS A 7 -6.54 -33.72 10.57
CA LYS A 7 -6.05 -32.59 11.38
C LYS A 7 -4.82 -31.91 10.75
N ARG A 8 -3.83 -32.70 10.32
CA ARG A 8 -2.63 -32.18 9.64
C ARG A 8 -2.95 -31.53 8.30
N ALA A 9 -3.80 -32.16 7.49
CA ALA A 9 -4.21 -31.60 6.20
C ALA A 9 -5.04 -30.31 6.39
N ALA A 10 -5.92 -30.27 7.40
CA ALA A 10 -6.75 -29.10 7.72
C ALA A 10 -5.90 -27.91 8.18
N LEU A 11 -4.89 -28.13 9.03
CA LEU A 11 -3.94 -27.07 9.43
C LEU A 11 -3.21 -26.47 8.22
N LEU A 12 -2.73 -27.31 7.31
CA LEU A 12 -2.01 -26.86 6.11
C LEU A 12 -2.95 -26.16 5.11
N ALA A 13 -4.16 -26.67 4.91
CA ALA A 13 -5.10 -26.15 3.91
C ALA A 13 -5.90 -24.92 4.39
N LEU A 14 -6.24 -24.82 5.68
CA LEU A 14 -7.09 -23.75 6.23
C LEU A 14 -6.30 -22.56 6.77
N SER A 15 -4.99 -22.72 7.01
CA SER A 15 -4.10 -21.64 7.48
C SER A 15 -4.18 -20.37 6.60
N HIS A 16 -4.25 -20.53 5.28
CA HIS A 16 -4.35 -19.42 4.34
C HIS A 16 -5.77 -18.81 4.28
N ARG A 17 -6.81 -19.58 4.60
CA ARG A 17 -8.23 -19.19 4.40
C ARG A 17 -8.83 -18.45 5.59
N ARG A 18 -8.25 -18.57 6.78
CA ARG A 18 -8.72 -17.95 8.04
C ARG A 18 -7.98 -16.68 8.46
N ARG A 19 -7.09 -16.16 7.62
CA ARG A 19 -6.42 -14.88 7.87
C ARG A 19 -7.48 -13.76 7.95
N ARG A 20 -7.66 -13.12 9.12
CA ARG A 20 -8.58 -11.97 9.26
C ARG A 20 -7.92 -10.67 8.78
N GLY A 21 -6.58 -10.63 8.71
CA GLY A 21 -5.82 -9.55 8.06
C GLY A 21 -4.52 -10.01 7.38
N PRO A 22 -3.99 -9.26 6.39
CA PRO A 22 -2.84 -9.67 5.59
C PRO A 22 -1.48 -9.69 6.32
N PHE A 23 -1.45 -9.33 7.61
CA PHE A 23 -0.24 -9.38 8.47
C PHE A 23 -0.43 -10.20 9.74
N GLU A 24 -1.59 -10.84 9.93
CA GLU A 24 -1.74 -11.85 10.96
C GLU A 24 -0.92 -13.08 10.58
N GLN A 25 -0.19 -13.62 11.56
CA GLN A 25 0.47 -14.91 11.40
C GLN A 25 -0.62 -15.97 11.30
N PRO A 26 -0.59 -16.85 10.28
CA PRO A 26 -1.47 -17.99 10.25
C PRO A 26 -1.08 -18.91 11.40
N GLY A 27 -1.83 -18.82 12.49
CA GLY A 27 -1.74 -19.71 13.63
C GLY A 27 -3.15 -20.13 13.97
N MET A 28 -3.37 -21.44 14.02
CA MET A 28 -4.56 -22.00 14.63
C MET A 28 -4.19 -22.30 16.07
N ASP A 29 -4.99 -21.85 17.03
CA ASP A 29 -4.89 -22.36 18.39
C ASP A 29 -5.25 -23.87 18.32
N PRO A 30 -4.35 -24.79 18.71
CA PRO A 30 -4.62 -26.22 18.66
C PRO A 30 -5.94 -26.60 19.33
N GLU A 31 -6.33 -25.86 20.38
CA GLU A 31 -7.57 -26.09 21.13
C GLU A 31 -8.83 -25.70 20.34
N GLU A 32 -8.80 -24.63 19.54
CA GLU A 32 -9.92 -24.25 18.66
C GLU A 32 -10.15 -25.26 17.53
N LEU A 33 -9.09 -25.91 17.03
CA LEU A 33 -9.18 -26.96 16.01
C LEU A 33 -9.82 -28.22 16.57
N GLU A 34 -9.45 -28.60 17.80
CA GLU A 34 -10.03 -29.78 18.44
C GLU A 34 -11.51 -29.57 18.68
N ASN A 35 -11.91 -28.42 19.23
CA ASN A 35 -13.32 -28.11 19.44
C ASN A 35 -14.15 -28.16 18.13
N ALA A 36 -13.64 -27.61 17.03
CA ALA A 36 -14.32 -27.63 15.74
C ALA A 36 -14.38 -29.00 15.06
N LEU A 37 -13.56 -29.97 15.50
CA LEU A 37 -13.56 -31.36 15.01
C LEU A 37 -14.25 -32.32 15.99
N SER A 38 -14.54 -31.88 17.21
CA SER A 38 -15.29 -32.63 18.22
C SER A 38 -16.80 -32.45 18.11
N GLU A 39 -17.26 -31.39 17.45
CA GLU A 39 -18.66 -31.24 17.05
C GLU A 39 -18.93 -32.19 15.87
N ASP A 40 -19.58 -33.32 16.14
CA ASP A 40 -20.11 -34.21 15.11
C ASP A 40 -21.05 -33.37 14.21
N PRO A 41 -20.81 -33.29 12.89
CA PRO A 41 -21.77 -32.64 12.02
C PRO A 41 -23.03 -33.52 12.00
N ASP A 42 -24.13 -32.99 12.54
CA ASP A 42 -25.45 -33.62 12.38
C ASP A 42 -25.66 -33.93 10.88
N PRO A 43 -26.18 -35.13 10.54
CA PRO A 43 -26.38 -35.51 9.15
C PRO A 43 -27.35 -34.51 8.50
N PRO A 44 -27.11 -34.12 7.23
CA PRO A 44 -27.97 -33.17 6.56
C PRO A 44 -29.33 -33.82 6.30
N ASP A 45 -30.37 -33.36 7.00
CA ASP A 45 -31.75 -33.71 6.68
C ASP A 45 -32.11 -33.17 5.28
N GLY A 46 -32.62 -34.07 4.44
CA GLY A 46 -33.09 -33.79 3.09
C GLY A 46 -34.37 -32.93 3.05
N PRO A 47 -34.77 -32.47 1.86
CA PRO A 47 -35.73 -31.38 1.71
C PRO A 47 -37.17 -31.90 1.75
N ASP A 48 -38.07 -31.22 2.47
CA ASP A 48 -39.23 -30.50 1.89
C ASP A 48 -40.23 -30.02 2.98
N SER A 49 -40.99 -28.99 2.60
CA SER A 49 -42.24 -28.46 3.15
C SER A 49 -42.18 -27.51 4.35
N GLY A 50 -42.59 -26.27 4.05
CA GLY A 50 -42.70 -25.18 5.00
C GLY A 50 -43.95 -25.22 5.87
N ALA A 51 -43.88 -24.45 6.94
CA ALA A 51 -45.02 -23.74 7.52
C ALA A 51 -44.48 -22.66 8.46
N THR A 52 -45.03 -21.46 8.30
CA THR A 52 -44.94 -20.31 9.17
C THR A 52 -45.35 -20.66 10.59
N GLN A 53 -44.57 -20.24 11.61
CA GLN A 53 -45.07 -19.89 12.95
C GLN A 53 -43.99 -19.17 13.79
N ALA A 54 -44.28 -17.95 14.21
CA ALA A 54 -43.79 -17.33 15.47
C ALA A 54 -44.59 -17.96 16.65
N PRO A 55 -44.24 -17.85 17.96
CA PRO A 55 -43.80 -16.63 18.69
C PRO A 55 -42.94 -16.84 19.99
N THR A 56 -42.82 -15.76 20.81
CA THR A 56 -42.51 -15.65 22.28
C THR A 56 -41.07 -15.92 22.76
N GLY A 57 -40.37 -15.04 23.51
CA GLY A 57 -40.60 -14.57 24.90
C GLY A 57 -40.09 -15.65 25.87
N GLU A 58 -39.11 -15.52 26.78
CA GLU A 58 -38.68 -14.53 27.79
C GLU A 58 -37.23 -14.86 28.23
N ASP A 59 -36.37 -13.87 28.46
CA ASP A 59 -35.81 -13.44 29.76
C ASP A 59 -35.05 -14.50 30.61
N ARG A 60 -33.74 -14.25 30.83
CA ARG A 60 -33.09 -14.19 32.16
C ARG A 60 -31.59 -13.90 32.05
N GLY A 61 -31.21 -12.74 32.57
CA GLY A 61 -29.82 -12.29 32.66
C GLY A 61 -28.98 -13.00 33.72
N LYS A 62 -27.67 -12.74 33.65
CA LYS A 62 -26.73 -12.71 34.79
C LYS A 62 -25.57 -11.75 34.46
N ASP A 63 -25.49 -10.69 35.27
CA ASP A 63 -24.33 -9.84 35.56
C ASP A 63 -23.05 -10.67 35.76
N SER A 64 -21.83 -10.30 35.34
CA SER A 64 -20.94 -9.16 35.68
C SER A 64 -19.48 -9.61 35.28
N PRO A 65 -18.38 -8.85 35.46
CA PRO A 65 -18.12 -7.41 35.28
C PRO A 65 -16.77 -7.10 34.55
N GLY A 66 -16.56 -5.84 34.16
CA GLY A 66 -15.23 -5.21 34.22
C GLY A 66 -14.37 -5.23 32.96
N ALA A 67 -14.56 -4.24 32.09
CA ALA A 67 -13.58 -3.82 31.09
C ALA A 67 -12.26 -3.43 31.78
N ARG A 68 -11.18 -4.15 31.47
CA ARG A 68 -9.80 -3.67 31.66
C ARG A 68 -9.25 -3.33 30.29
N ASP A 69 -8.95 -2.06 30.08
CA ASP A 69 -8.11 -1.61 28.96
C ASP A 69 -6.81 -2.43 28.95
N PRO A 70 -6.38 -2.98 27.81
CA PRO A 70 -5.09 -3.66 27.75
C PRO A 70 -3.99 -2.59 27.76
N GLU A 71 -3.31 -2.46 28.90
CA GLU A 71 -2.03 -1.75 28.97
C GLU A 71 -1.05 -2.44 28.02
N SER A 72 -0.66 -1.71 26.97
CA SER A 72 0.35 -2.14 26.00
C SER A 72 1.70 -2.34 26.70
N SER A 73 2.15 -3.59 26.79
CA SER A 73 3.43 -3.98 27.40
C SER A 73 4.62 -3.32 26.69
N GLU A 74 5.31 -2.40 27.38
CA GLU A 74 6.56 -1.78 26.92
C GLU A 74 7.75 -2.69 27.28
N ALA A 75 8.36 -3.33 26.28
CA ALA A 75 9.59 -4.09 26.49
C ALA A 75 10.81 -3.16 26.42
N ARG A 76 11.58 -3.10 27.50
CA ARG A 76 12.90 -2.42 27.52
C ARG A 76 13.95 -3.36 26.97
N THR A 77 14.53 -3.03 25.82
CA THR A 77 15.74 -3.70 25.34
C THR A 77 16.96 -2.97 25.94
N GLY A 78 18.00 -3.72 26.32
CA GLY A 78 19.17 -3.17 27.02
C GLY A 78 19.82 -1.99 26.29
N ALA A 79 20.41 -1.06 27.06
CA ALA A 79 21.04 0.20 26.63
C ALA A 79 20.10 1.33 26.17
N GLY A 80 18.98 1.55 26.88
CA GLY A 80 18.14 2.74 26.72
C GLY A 80 17.25 2.75 25.47
N GLU A 81 17.13 1.60 24.80
CA GLU A 81 16.27 1.42 23.63
C GLU A 81 14.87 1.00 24.07
N ARG A 82 13.83 1.57 23.42
CA ARG A 82 12.43 1.22 23.69
C ARG A 82 11.80 0.64 22.43
N SER A 83 11.09 -0.47 22.57
CA SER A 83 10.19 -0.98 21.54
C SER A 83 8.76 -0.70 21.94
N HIS A 84 7.98 -0.16 21.00
CA HIS A 84 6.56 0.11 21.17
C HIS A 84 5.75 -0.82 20.28
N ALA A 85 4.64 -1.36 20.80
CA ALA A 85 3.63 -2.04 20.00
C ALA A 85 3.01 -1.06 19.00
N ALA A 86 2.64 -1.55 17.81
CA ALA A 86 1.90 -0.75 16.85
C ALA A 86 0.48 -0.50 17.34
N ALA A 87 -0.06 0.70 17.08
CA ALA A 87 -1.50 0.94 17.22
C ALA A 87 -2.28 0.10 16.18
N ASP A 88 -3.57 -0.11 16.44
CA ASP A 88 -4.43 -0.91 15.55
C ASP A 88 -4.40 -0.35 14.12
N PRO A 89 -4.31 -1.23 13.09
CA PRO A 89 -4.42 -0.81 11.71
C PRO A 89 -5.76 -0.12 11.43
N PHE A 90 -5.74 0.89 10.56
CA PHE A 90 -6.92 1.61 10.09
C PHE A 90 -6.91 1.65 8.55
N ASP A 91 -7.99 2.13 7.92
CA ASP A 91 -8.00 2.34 6.47
C ASP A 91 -7.28 3.67 6.14
N PRO A 92 -6.07 3.64 5.54
CA PRO A 92 -5.26 4.84 5.39
C PRO A 92 -5.72 5.69 4.20
N VAL A 93 -5.39 6.98 4.27
CA VAL A 93 -5.68 7.89 3.17
C VAL A 93 -4.93 7.53 1.89
N ARG A 94 -5.62 7.66 0.74
CA ARG A 94 -5.09 7.33 -0.58
C ARG A 94 -3.99 8.33 -1.01
N LEU A 95 -2.76 7.84 -1.11
CA LEU A 95 -1.63 8.60 -1.63
C LEU A 95 -1.53 8.41 -3.16
N GLU A 96 -1.91 9.41 -3.94
CA GLU A 96 -1.83 9.39 -5.40
C GLU A 96 -0.79 10.39 -5.93
N ALA A 97 -0.08 10.00 -6.98
CA ALA A 97 0.82 10.89 -7.70
C ALA A 97 0.05 11.62 -8.82
N PRO A 98 0.14 12.96 -8.91
CA PRO A 98 -0.84 13.80 -9.62
C PRO A 98 -0.80 13.79 -11.16
N GLU A 99 0.15 13.11 -11.81
CA GLU A 99 0.28 13.12 -13.29
C GLU A 99 0.04 11.73 -13.91
N LYS A 100 -0.41 11.66 -15.17
CA LYS A 100 -0.55 10.39 -15.90
C LYS A 100 0.85 9.81 -16.22
N GLY A 101 1.11 8.57 -15.84
CA GLY A 101 2.34 7.84 -16.18
C GLY A 101 2.39 7.41 -17.64
N LYS A 102 3.58 7.03 -18.12
CA LYS A 102 3.87 6.74 -19.55
C LYS A 102 4.01 5.26 -19.94
N GLY A 103 3.85 4.26 -19.06
CA GLY A 103 3.76 2.87 -19.56
C GLY A 103 4.13 1.66 -18.70
N GLY A 104 4.26 1.74 -17.38
CA GLY A 104 4.84 0.73 -16.49
C GLY A 104 3.96 -0.44 -16.01
N PRO A 105 4.53 -1.31 -15.16
CA PRO A 105 3.93 -2.58 -14.76
C PRO A 105 2.67 -2.46 -13.86
N LEU A 106 1.70 -3.32 -14.18
CA LEU A 106 0.33 -3.33 -13.67
C LEU A 106 0.20 -3.31 -12.11
N GLY A 107 -0.54 -2.33 -11.56
CA GLY A 107 -1.09 -2.21 -10.19
C GLY A 107 -2.46 -1.50 -10.18
N ARG A 108 -2.83 -0.66 -9.18
CA ARG A 108 -4.23 -0.14 -9.02
C ARG A 108 -4.42 1.38 -8.84
N ARG A 109 -3.37 2.20 -8.86
CA ARG A 109 -3.48 3.63 -8.48
C ARG A 109 -3.39 4.60 -9.64
N SER A 110 -2.39 4.49 -10.50
CA SER A 110 -2.16 5.44 -11.59
C SER A 110 -2.71 4.90 -12.90
N ARG A 111 -3.59 5.65 -13.57
CA ARG A 111 -4.03 5.36 -14.95
C ARG A 111 -2.86 5.58 -15.88
N VAL A 112 -2.43 4.54 -16.58
CA VAL A 112 -1.34 4.61 -17.53
C VAL A 112 -1.78 4.04 -18.86
N SER A 113 -1.49 4.77 -19.93
CA SER A 113 -1.56 4.24 -21.28
C SER A 113 -0.27 3.49 -21.57
N GLY A 114 -0.34 2.18 -21.82
CA GLY A 114 0.84 1.32 -21.99
C GLY A 114 0.57 0.10 -22.86
N GLU A 115 1.54 -0.80 -22.96
CA GLU A 115 1.43 -2.04 -23.75
C GLU A 115 0.55 -3.12 -23.07
N THR A 116 0.19 -2.93 -21.80
CA THR A 116 -0.63 -3.87 -21.02
C THR A 116 -1.80 -3.16 -20.33
N GLY A 117 -2.89 -3.89 -20.08
CA GLY A 117 -4.12 -3.35 -19.49
C GLY A 117 -5.37 -3.62 -20.32
N HIS A 118 -6.48 -2.97 -19.98
CA HIS A 118 -7.73 -3.09 -20.72
C HIS A 118 -7.70 -2.15 -21.93
N PRO A 119 -8.11 -2.57 -23.13
CA PRO A 119 -8.23 -1.67 -24.27
C PRO A 119 -9.30 -0.62 -23.98
N VAL A 120 -8.95 0.66 -24.06
CA VAL A 120 -9.87 1.78 -23.79
C VAL A 120 -10.08 2.70 -25.00
N ALA A 121 -9.14 2.69 -25.94
CA ALA A 121 -9.22 3.45 -27.18
C ALA A 121 -8.42 2.74 -28.28
N ASP A 122 -8.42 3.32 -29.46
CA ASP A 122 -7.59 2.91 -30.58
C ASP A 122 -6.90 4.12 -31.21
N ARG A 123 -5.77 3.89 -31.89
CA ARG A 123 -5.01 4.94 -32.59
C ARG A 123 -4.54 4.48 -33.96
N GLU A 124 -4.16 5.42 -34.80
CA GLU A 124 -3.53 5.13 -36.09
C GLU A 124 -2.17 4.46 -35.89
N ASN A 125 -1.93 3.44 -36.70
CA ASN A 125 -0.66 2.74 -36.69
C ASN A 125 0.39 3.54 -37.49
N GLY A 126 1.44 4.01 -36.80
CA GLY A 126 2.58 4.72 -37.41
C GLY A 126 3.68 3.80 -37.94
N GLY A 127 3.49 2.47 -37.95
CA GLY A 127 4.54 1.51 -38.32
C GLY A 127 4.04 0.07 -38.45
N ARG A 128 4.77 -0.90 -37.88
CA ARG A 128 4.30 -2.30 -37.78
C ARG A 128 3.49 -2.45 -36.49
N PRO A 129 2.20 -2.82 -36.55
CA PRO A 129 1.37 -2.83 -35.36
C PRO A 129 1.72 -4.03 -34.47
N ARG A 130 1.91 -3.78 -33.18
CA ARG A 130 2.22 -4.83 -32.18
C ARG A 130 0.97 -5.43 -31.53
N ASP A 131 -0.10 -4.63 -31.41
CA ASP A 131 -1.38 -5.03 -30.81
C ASP A 131 -2.55 -4.42 -31.60
N VAL A 132 -3.14 -5.21 -32.51
CA VAL A 132 -4.16 -4.73 -33.46
C VAL A 132 -5.52 -4.61 -32.77
N ALA A 133 -6.11 -3.41 -32.84
CA ALA A 133 -7.49 -3.16 -32.48
C ALA A 133 -8.42 -3.67 -33.58
N LEU A 134 -8.81 -4.95 -33.53
CA LEU A 134 -9.55 -5.63 -34.60
C LEU A 134 -10.84 -4.90 -34.99
N ALA A 135 -11.69 -4.57 -34.01
CA ALA A 135 -12.96 -3.88 -34.27
C ALA A 135 -12.75 -2.49 -34.89
N ALA A 136 -11.76 -1.74 -34.40
CA ALA A 136 -11.43 -0.41 -34.93
C ALA A 136 -10.83 -0.48 -36.34
N THR A 137 -9.98 -1.48 -36.59
CA THR A 137 -9.40 -1.75 -37.91
C THR A 137 -10.50 -2.10 -38.92
N ILE A 138 -11.48 -2.93 -38.52
CA ILE A 138 -12.64 -3.25 -39.34
C ILE A 138 -13.47 -1.99 -39.60
N ARG A 139 -13.76 -1.19 -38.56
CA ARG A 139 -14.48 0.09 -38.72
C ARG A 139 -13.76 1.07 -39.66
N ALA A 140 -12.43 1.15 -39.59
CA ALA A 140 -11.63 2.01 -40.45
C ALA A 140 -11.63 1.53 -41.91
N ALA A 141 -11.57 0.22 -42.13
CA ALA A 141 -11.59 -0.37 -43.47
C ALA A 141 -13.00 -0.43 -44.09
N ALA A 142 -14.07 -0.45 -43.29
CA ALA A 142 -15.45 -0.67 -43.74
C ALA A 142 -15.94 0.31 -44.83
N PRO A 143 -15.70 1.64 -44.74
CA PRO A 143 -16.14 2.60 -45.75
C PRO A 143 -15.52 2.37 -47.13
N HIS A 144 -14.36 1.72 -47.19
CA HIS A 144 -13.58 1.56 -48.42
C HIS A 144 -13.85 0.24 -49.16
N GLN A 145 -14.69 -0.64 -48.61
CA GLN A 145 -14.86 -2.01 -49.13
C GLN A 145 -15.37 -2.05 -50.58
N MET A 146 -16.34 -1.19 -50.94
CA MET A 146 -16.88 -1.13 -52.30
C MET A 146 -15.81 -0.67 -53.30
N ALA A 147 -15.10 0.41 -52.99
CA ALA A 147 -14.04 0.94 -53.84
C ALA A 147 -12.84 -0.02 -54.00
N ARG A 148 -12.67 -0.95 -53.07
CA ARG A 148 -11.61 -1.97 -53.08
C ARG A 148 -12.02 -3.28 -53.76
N GLY A 149 -13.24 -3.36 -54.32
CA GLY A 149 -13.70 -4.52 -55.05
C GLY A 149 -13.97 -5.73 -54.16
N ARG A 150 -14.55 -5.51 -52.96
CA ARG A 150 -14.95 -6.62 -52.08
C ARG A 150 -15.89 -7.56 -52.83
N GLU A 151 -15.48 -8.83 -52.95
CA GLU A 151 -16.29 -9.92 -53.47
C GLU A 151 -16.69 -10.88 -52.33
N GLY A 152 -18.00 -11.11 -52.19
CA GLY A 152 -18.54 -12.01 -51.18
C GLY A 152 -18.18 -11.63 -49.73
N THR A 153 -17.73 -12.60 -48.95
CA THR A 153 -17.42 -12.43 -47.52
C THR A 153 -16.03 -11.85 -47.26
N ASN A 154 -15.18 -11.74 -48.29
CA ASN A 154 -13.78 -11.32 -48.12
C ASN A 154 -13.67 -9.83 -47.78
N PHE A 155 -13.15 -9.52 -46.60
CA PHE A 155 -12.99 -8.16 -46.11
C PHE A 155 -11.57 -7.65 -46.41
N VAL A 156 -11.44 -6.58 -47.19
CA VAL A 156 -10.15 -6.08 -47.69
C VAL A 156 -9.57 -5.04 -46.73
N VAL A 157 -8.54 -5.45 -45.99
CA VAL A 157 -7.78 -4.59 -45.05
C VAL A 157 -6.43 -4.21 -45.67
N ARG A 158 -6.08 -2.92 -45.61
CA ARG A 158 -4.80 -2.37 -46.05
C ARG A 158 -4.01 -1.82 -44.85
N PRO A 159 -2.68 -1.62 -44.97
CA PRO A 159 -1.86 -1.11 -43.86
C PRO A 159 -2.37 0.19 -43.23
N GLY A 160 -2.97 1.10 -44.02
CA GLY A 160 -3.54 2.35 -43.51
C GLY A 160 -4.84 2.21 -42.71
N ASP A 161 -5.49 1.04 -42.74
CA ASP A 161 -6.67 0.79 -41.90
C ASP A 161 -6.29 0.24 -40.53
N LEU A 162 -5.04 -0.22 -40.35
CA LEU A 162 -4.60 -0.86 -39.13
C LEU A 162 -4.66 0.15 -37.98
N ARG A 163 -5.45 -0.21 -36.96
CA ARG A 163 -5.54 0.54 -35.71
C ARG A 163 -4.84 -0.26 -34.62
N GLU A 164 -4.09 0.42 -33.76
CA GLU A 164 -3.50 -0.18 -32.56
C GLU A 164 -4.39 0.04 -31.34
N ASN A 165 -4.48 -0.97 -30.47
CA ASN A 165 -5.14 -0.82 -29.18
C ASN A 165 -4.36 0.18 -28.31
N VAL A 166 -5.06 1.17 -27.76
CA VAL A 166 -4.58 1.95 -26.63
C VAL A 166 -5.10 1.28 -25.37
N ARG A 167 -4.20 0.64 -24.63
CA ARG A 167 -4.55 -0.01 -23.36
C ARG A 167 -4.35 0.94 -22.20
N GLU A 168 -5.32 0.96 -21.31
CA GLU A 168 -5.21 1.56 -19.99
C GLU A 168 -4.95 0.45 -18.97
N GLY A 169 -3.72 0.40 -18.50
CA GLY A 169 -3.34 -0.32 -17.31
C GLY A 169 -3.57 0.57 -16.09
N ARG A 170 -3.68 -0.07 -14.94
CA ARG A 170 -3.41 0.59 -13.67
C ARG A 170 -1.99 0.17 -13.29
N GLU A 171 -1.14 1.05 -12.78
CA GLU A 171 0.22 0.73 -12.30
C GLU A 171 0.30 0.69 -10.77
N GLY A 172 1.26 -0.09 -10.25
CA GLY A 172 1.58 -0.15 -8.83
C GLY A 172 2.70 0.83 -8.55
N ASN A 173 2.56 1.71 -7.57
CA ASN A 173 3.61 2.67 -7.24
C ASN A 173 4.79 1.97 -6.54
N LEU A 174 5.96 2.61 -6.52
CA LEU A 174 6.99 2.32 -5.52
C LEU A 174 6.74 3.26 -4.33
N ILE A 175 6.28 2.72 -3.21
CA ILE A 175 6.09 3.48 -1.98
C ILE A 175 7.31 3.29 -1.09
N LEU A 176 8.07 4.37 -0.88
CA LEU A 176 9.25 4.41 -0.03
C LEU A 176 8.93 5.15 1.28
N PHE A 177 8.87 4.40 2.38
CA PHE A 177 8.69 4.94 3.71
C PHE A 177 10.05 5.31 4.32
N LEU A 178 10.17 6.55 4.79
CA LEU A 178 11.28 7.02 5.60
C LEU A 178 10.73 7.28 7.01
N VAL A 179 11.15 6.46 7.97
CA VAL A 179 10.65 6.53 9.34
C VAL A 179 11.75 7.00 10.27
N ASP A 180 11.50 8.12 10.95
CA ASP A 180 12.29 8.55 12.07
C ASP A 180 12.08 7.60 13.25
N ALA A 181 13.16 7.04 13.79
CA ALA A 181 13.15 6.17 14.97
C ALA A 181 14.04 6.72 16.10
N SER A 182 14.23 8.04 16.13
CA SER A 182 14.99 8.76 17.16
C SER A 182 14.31 8.72 18.55
N GLY A 183 15.01 9.25 19.55
CA GLY A 183 14.51 9.26 20.94
C GLY A 183 13.25 10.09 21.17
N SER A 184 13.02 11.13 20.37
CA SER A 184 11.78 11.92 20.47
C SER A 184 10.54 11.15 20.01
N MET A 185 10.71 10.12 19.17
CA MET A 185 9.64 9.19 18.76
C MET A 185 9.24 8.20 19.86
N ALA A 186 10.10 7.97 20.84
CA ALA A 186 9.81 7.10 21.99
C ALA A 186 8.84 7.73 23.01
N ALA A 187 8.48 9.01 22.83
CA ALA A 187 7.62 9.75 23.75
C ALA A 187 6.13 9.66 23.34
N HIS A 188 5.24 9.58 24.34
CA HIS A 188 3.79 9.75 24.19
C HIS A 188 3.12 8.88 23.10
N LYS A 189 3.45 7.59 23.00
CA LYS A 189 2.84 6.65 22.02
C LYS A 189 3.00 7.07 20.54
N ARG A 190 3.84 8.07 20.21
CA ARG A 190 4.05 8.53 18.83
C ARG A 190 4.57 7.44 17.92
N MET A 191 5.57 6.68 18.37
CA MET A 191 6.04 5.52 17.61
C MET A 191 4.95 4.47 17.38
N SER A 192 4.09 4.21 18.37
CA SER A 192 2.96 3.29 18.19
C SER A 192 2.01 3.76 17.09
N ALA A 193 1.70 5.05 17.05
CA ALA A 193 0.87 5.66 16.02
C ALA A 193 1.54 5.65 14.63
N VAL A 194 2.85 5.93 14.56
CA VAL A 194 3.65 5.83 13.33
C VAL A 194 3.67 4.39 12.81
N LYS A 195 3.94 3.40 13.67
CA LYS A 195 3.91 1.98 13.29
C LYS A 195 2.52 1.58 12.78
N GLY A 196 1.45 1.99 13.47
CA GLY A 196 0.07 1.74 13.03
C GLY A 196 -0.24 2.37 11.67
N ALA A 197 0.18 3.62 11.44
CA ALA A 197 0.00 4.30 10.17
C ALA A 197 0.78 3.65 9.03
N VAL A 198 2.04 3.26 9.26
CA VAL A 198 2.85 2.57 8.26
C VAL A 198 2.28 1.17 7.98
N LEU A 199 1.85 0.39 8.98
CA LEU A 199 1.18 -0.90 8.76
C LEU A 199 -0.11 -0.75 7.93
N SER A 200 -0.89 0.28 8.23
CA SER A 200 -2.12 0.60 7.48
C SER A 200 -1.80 0.90 6.02
N LEU A 201 -0.81 1.78 5.76
CA LEU A 201 -0.36 2.12 4.41
C LEU A 201 0.26 0.93 3.67
N LEU A 202 0.99 0.06 4.37
CA LEU A 202 1.51 -1.19 3.82
C LEU A 202 0.37 -2.16 3.46
N ASN A 203 -0.69 -2.24 4.26
CA ASN A 203 -1.87 -3.06 3.97
C ASN A 203 -2.55 -2.63 2.65
N ASP A 204 -2.84 -1.34 2.49
CA ASP A 204 -3.41 -0.85 1.23
C ASP A 204 -2.44 -1.08 0.06
N ALA A 205 -1.14 -0.84 0.26
CA ALA A 205 -0.13 -1.13 -0.76
C ALA A 205 -0.15 -2.61 -1.23
N TYR A 206 -0.32 -3.56 -0.30
CA TYR A 206 -0.47 -4.99 -0.61
C TYR A 206 -1.69 -5.26 -1.50
N GLN A 207 -2.86 -4.75 -1.13
CA GLN A 207 -4.11 -4.93 -1.88
C GLN A 207 -4.07 -4.32 -3.29
N ARG A 208 -3.22 -3.30 -3.48
CA ARG A 208 -3.08 -2.54 -4.72
C ARG A 208 -1.93 -3.05 -5.60
N ARG A 209 -1.15 -4.03 -5.13
CA ARG A 209 0.06 -4.58 -5.76
C ARG A 209 1.15 -3.52 -5.97
N ASP A 210 1.27 -2.61 -5.01
CA ASP A 210 2.36 -1.64 -4.97
C ASP A 210 3.66 -2.32 -4.51
N LYS A 211 4.80 -1.79 -4.94
CA LYS A 211 6.10 -2.16 -4.41
C LYS A 211 6.38 -1.27 -3.21
N VAL A 212 6.87 -1.85 -2.12
CA VAL A 212 7.12 -1.12 -0.87
C VAL A 212 8.58 -1.22 -0.48
N ALA A 213 9.09 -0.15 0.13
CA ALA A 213 10.41 -0.11 0.75
C ALA A 213 10.31 0.69 2.05
N LEU A 214 11.11 0.32 3.05
CA LEU A 214 11.14 0.96 4.35
C LEU A 214 12.58 1.24 4.75
N ILE A 215 12.87 2.52 4.98
CA ILE A 215 14.11 3.02 5.55
C ILE A 215 13.78 3.59 6.92
N SER A 216 14.57 3.22 7.92
CA SER A 216 14.56 3.89 9.22
C SER A 216 15.88 4.59 9.45
N PHE A 217 15.84 5.72 10.14
CA PHE A 217 17.05 6.43 10.54
C PHE A 217 17.00 6.74 12.04
N ARG A 218 18.12 6.50 12.72
CA ARG A 218 18.30 6.73 14.17
C ARG A 218 19.78 6.74 14.50
N LYS A 219 20.14 7.31 15.65
CA LYS A 219 21.53 7.44 16.10
C LYS A 219 22.35 8.21 15.05
N GLU A 220 23.24 7.52 14.32
CA GLU A 220 24.18 8.12 13.38
C GLU A 220 23.97 7.65 11.93
N GLU A 221 23.01 6.75 11.68
CA GLU A 221 22.86 6.11 10.37
C GLU A 221 21.40 5.92 9.92
N ALA A 222 21.25 5.65 8.63
CA ALA A 222 20.01 5.25 7.98
C ALA A 222 20.12 3.82 7.45
N ARG A 223 19.18 2.96 7.82
CA ARG A 223 19.15 1.54 7.48
C ARG A 223 17.92 1.19 6.66
N ILE A 224 18.11 0.38 5.62
CA ILE A 224 17.02 -0.21 4.84
C ILE A 224 16.48 -1.40 5.64
N LEU A 225 15.30 -1.25 6.23
CA LEU A 225 14.61 -2.32 6.94
C LEU A 225 13.87 -3.26 6.00
N LEU A 226 13.34 -2.71 4.90
CA LEU A 226 12.70 -3.46 3.84
C LEU A 226 13.22 -2.96 2.49
N PRO A 227 13.99 -3.78 1.75
CA PRO A 227 14.34 -3.43 0.38
C PRO A 227 13.08 -3.38 -0.49
N PRO A 228 13.09 -2.63 -1.61
CA PRO A 228 11.96 -2.60 -2.55
C PRO A 228 11.43 -4.00 -2.89
N THR A 229 10.22 -4.33 -2.43
CA THR A 229 9.59 -5.65 -2.58
C THR A 229 8.09 -5.53 -2.82
N SER A 230 7.52 -6.47 -3.58
CA SER A 230 6.06 -6.66 -3.69
C SER A 230 5.52 -7.56 -2.58
N SER A 231 6.39 -8.26 -1.84
CA SER A 231 6.01 -9.07 -0.68
C SER A 231 6.01 -8.19 0.57
N VAL A 232 4.82 -7.65 0.87
CA VAL A 232 4.60 -6.79 2.04
C VAL A 232 4.61 -7.59 3.36
N GLU A 233 4.45 -8.91 3.30
CA GLU A 233 4.45 -9.80 4.46
C GLU A 233 5.78 -9.74 5.25
N LEU A 234 6.88 -9.42 4.56
CA LEU A 234 8.21 -9.24 5.16
C LEU A 234 8.34 -7.93 5.94
N ALA A 235 7.43 -6.98 5.74
CA ALA A 235 7.50 -5.63 6.32
C ALA A 235 7.01 -5.57 7.77
N ALA A 236 5.93 -6.30 8.09
CA ALA A 236 5.25 -6.18 9.38
C ALA A 236 6.13 -6.63 10.58
N PRO A 237 6.85 -7.76 10.53
CA PRO A 237 7.76 -8.15 11.62
C PRO A 237 8.89 -7.13 11.82
N ARG A 238 9.51 -6.70 10.72
CA ARG A 238 10.62 -5.70 10.72
C ARG A 238 10.19 -4.36 11.35
N LEU A 239 8.93 -3.96 11.15
CA LEU A 239 8.38 -2.73 11.70
C LEU A 239 7.96 -2.89 13.17
N LYS A 240 7.42 -4.06 13.56
CA LYS A 240 7.10 -4.36 14.97
C LYS A 240 8.35 -4.27 15.84
N GLU A 241 9.45 -4.85 15.37
CA GLU A 241 10.74 -4.88 16.08
C GLU A 241 11.50 -3.54 16.05
N LEU A 242 11.06 -2.54 15.27
CA LEU A 242 11.79 -1.28 15.09
C LEU A 242 12.01 -0.58 16.45
N PRO A 243 13.27 -0.51 16.94
CA PRO A 243 13.60 0.15 18.20
C PRO A 243 13.59 1.67 18.03
N THR A 244 13.25 2.38 19.09
CA THR A 244 13.33 3.83 19.16
C THR A 244 14.45 4.30 20.08
N GLY A 245 15.08 5.42 19.75
CA GLY A 245 16.15 6.02 20.55
C GLY A 245 17.33 6.54 19.74
N GLY A 246 18.03 7.53 20.28
CA GLY A 246 19.19 8.17 19.68
C GLY A 246 18.85 9.50 18.99
N ARG A 247 19.83 10.04 18.25
CA ARG A 247 19.69 11.25 17.44
C ARG A 247 18.94 10.96 16.14
N THR A 248 18.66 12.03 15.40
CA THR A 248 17.89 12.02 14.15
C THR A 248 18.80 12.41 12.97
N PRO A 249 19.45 11.44 12.30
CA PRO A 249 20.32 11.71 11.15
C PRO A 249 19.49 11.86 9.87
N LEU A 250 18.65 12.90 9.81
CA LEU A 250 17.63 13.07 8.77
C LEU A 250 18.23 13.17 7.36
N ALA A 251 19.34 13.89 7.20
CA ALA A 251 20.04 14.00 5.93
C ALA A 251 20.53 12.63 5.43
N ALA A 252 21.02 11.76 6.33
CA ALA A 252 21.43 10.40 5.96
C ALA A 252 20.24 9.55 5.48
N GLY A 253 19.07 9.73 6.11
CA GLY A 253 17.82 9.09 5.67
C GLY A 253 17.41 9.51 4.26
N LEU A 254 17.44 10.81 3.98
CA LEU A 254 17.12 11.37 2.67
C LEU A 254 18.11 10.96 1.58
N GLU A 255 19.42 10.95 1.87
CA GLU A 255 20.43 10.47 0.91
C GLU A 255 20.28 8.97 0.64
N LYS A 256 20.02 8.15 1.67
CA LYS A 256 19.73 6.71 1.50
C LYS A 256 18.50 6.49 0.63
N ALA A 257 17.48 7.34 0.77
CA ALA A 257 16.29 7.30 -0.07
C ALA A 257 16.60 7.64 -1.53
N ALA A 258 17.39 8.69 -1.78
CA ALA A 258 17.84 9.05 -3.11
C ALA A 258 18.63 7.90 -3.78
N GLU A 259 19.50 7.19 -3.04
CA GLU A 259 20.19 5.99 -3.53
C GLU A 259 19.22 4.89 -3.96
N VAL A 260 18.23 4.56 -3.11
CA VAL A 260 17.22 3.53 -3.40
C VAL A 260 16.38 3.92 -4.62
N LEU A 261 15.93 5.17 -4.71
CA LEU A 261 15.14 5.67 -5.82
C LEU A 261 15.90 5.58 -7.15
N LYS A 262 17.14 6.06 -7.21
CA LYS A 262 17.99 5.97 -8.40
C LYS A 262 18.20 4.52 -8.85
N ARG A 263 18.43 3.61 -7.89
CA ARG A 263 18.64 2.20 -8.20
C ARG A 263 17.38 1.53 -8.76
N GLU A 264 16.22 1.88 -8.22
CA GLU A 264 14.95 1.32 -8.68
C GLU A 264 14.47 1.94 -9.99
N GLU A 265 14.77 3.21 -10.25
CA GLU A 265 14.54 3.84 -11.55
C GLU A 265 15.27 3.09 -12.68
N LEU A 266 16.47 2.56 -12.44
CA LEU A 266 17.19 1.73 -13.41
C LEU A 266 16.54 0.36 -13.66
N ARG A 267 15.79 -0.17 -12.69
CA ARG A 267 15.14 -1.49 -12.75
C ARG A 267 13.74 -1.42 -13.34
N ASP A 268 13.00 -0.39 -12.99
CA ASP A 268 11.59 -0.21 -13.31
C ASP A 268 11.31 1.27 -13.57
N ARG A 269 11.72 1.74 -14.75
CA ARG A 269 11.71 3.17 -15.15
C ARG A 269 10.33 3.81 -15.11
N GLU A 270 9.30 3.01 -15.36
CA GLU A 270 7.95 3.52 -15.53
C GLU A 270 7.19 3.55 -14.20
N ARG A 271 7.66 2.79 -13.22
CA ARG A 271 7.08 2.78 -11.88
C ARG A 271 7.32 4.09 -11.16
N ARG A 272 6.23 4.75 -10.78
CA ARG A 272 6.28 6.07 -10.15
C ARG A 272 6.67 5.96 -8.67
N PRO A 273 7.71 6.69 -8.23
CA PRO A 273 8.09 6.71 -6.83
C PRO A 273 7.23 7.68 -6.02
N LEU A 274 6.74 7.18 -4.89
CA LEU A 274 6.03 7.92 -3.86
C LEU A 274 6.81 7.81 -2.56
N LEU A 275 7.30 8.94 -2.05
CA LEU A 275 8.06 8.98 -0.81
C LEU A 275 7.17 9.49 0.33
N VAL A 276 7.17 8.78 1.45
CA VAL A 276 6.47 9.18 2.68
C VAL A 276 7.48 9.30 3.81
N LEU A 277 7.79 10.52 4.22
CA LEU A 277 8.67 10.81 5.34
C LEU A 277 7.83 11.00 6.61
N LEU A 278 8.09 10.24 7.66
CA LEU A 278 7.46 10.37 8.97
C LEU A 278 8.52 10.82 9.97
N THR A 279 8.43 12.05 10.45
CA THR A 279 9.43 12.67 11.34
C THR A 279 8.80 13.82 12.13
N ASP A 280 9.38 14.12 13.29
CA ASP A 280 9.09 15.36 14.02
C ASP A 280 9.99 16.52 13.55
N GLY A 281 10.77 16.32 12.49
CA GLY A 281 11.62 17.32 11.86
C GLY A 281 12.88 17.67 12.66
N ARG A 282 13.14 17.03 13.80
CA ARG A 282 14.26 17.41 14.67
C ARG A 282 15.58 16.83 14.19
N ALA A 283 16.16 17.40 13.12
CA ALA A 283 17.48 17.03 12.64
C ALA A 283 18.56 17.38 13.69
N THR A 284 18.90 16.40 14.53
CA THR A 284 19.83 16.56 15.65
C THR A 284 21.21 16.00 15.36
N ALA A 285 21.43 15.39 14.18
CA ALA A 285 22.70 14.84 13.75
C ALA A 285 22.88 14.92 12.22
N GLY A 286 24.13 15.00 11.79
CA GLY A 286 24.51 15.02 10.38
C GLY A 286 24.47 16.42 9.74
N PRO A 287 24.67 16.48 8.41
CA PRO A 287 24.64 17.73 7.65
C PRO A 287 23.21 18.28 7.53
N ASP A 288 23.09 19.49 6.97
CA ASP A 288 21.80 20.15 6.75
C ASP A 288 20.84 19.27 5.91
N PRO A 289 19.67 18.90 6.45
CA PRO A 289 18.71 18.04 5.75
C PRO A 289 18.01 18.75 4.59
N LEU A 290 17.95 20.09 4.56
CA LEU A 290 17.29 20.83 3.48
C LEU A 290 18.02 20.64 2.15
N THR A 291 19.35 20.58 2.19
CA THR A 291 20.18 20.25 1.02
C THR A 291 19.87 18.86 0.46
N ALA A 292 19.75 17.85 1.33
CA ALA A 292 19.39 16.49 0.91
C ALA A 292 17.95 16.41 0.38
N ALA A 293 17.02 17.14 1.01
CA ALA A 293 15.63 17.27 0.58
C ALA A 293 15.51 17.87 -0.84
N ALA A 294 16.25 18.94 -1.12
CA ALA A 294 16.28 19.58 -2.44
C ALA A 294 16.83 18.65 -3.53
N ARG A 295 17.84 17.83 -3.21
CA ARG A 295 18.33 16.78 -4.12
C ARG A 295 17.26 15.74 -4.41
N LEU A 296 16.50 15.33 -3.40
CA LEU A 296 15.45 14.33 -3.59
C LEU A 296 14.33 14.85 -4.50
N ARG A 297 13.98 16.14 -4.39
CA ARG A 297 13.03 16.82 -5.30
C ARG A 297 13.45 16.69 -6.78
N SER A 298 14.75 16.75 -7.07
CA SER A 298 15.27 16.63 -8.44
C SER A 298 15.04 15.25 -9.08
N LEU A 299 14.72 14.22 -8.28
CA LEU A 299 14.43 12.86 -8.74
C LEU A 299 12.97 12.65 -9.15
N GLY A 300 12.12 13.68 -9.09
CA GLY A 300 10.72 13.60 -9.54
C GLY A 300 9.80 12.74 -8.67
N ALA A 301 10.22 12.38 -7.45
CA ALA A 301 9.40 11.60 -6.53
C ALA A 301 8.25 12.44 -5.95
N THR A 302 7.02 11.93 -6.07
CA THR A 302 5.88 12.54 -5.37
C THR A 302 6.09 12.31 -3.88
N SER A 303 6.22 13.38 -3.11
CA SER A 303 6.66 13.29 -1.72
C SER A 303 5.60 13.81 -0.75
N PHE A 304 5.50 13.15 0.40
CA PHE A 304 4.68 13.55 1.54
C PHE A 304 5.54 13.59 2.78
N VAL A 305 5.43 14.66 3.56
CA VAL A 305 6.00 14.75 4.90
C VAL A 305 4.86 14.66 5.90
N VAL A 306 4.96 13.70 6.79
CA VAL A 306 4.01 13.46 7.88
C VAL A 306 4.66 13.99 9.14
N ASP A 307 4.18 15.15 9.57
CA ASP A 307 4.58 15.78 10.81
C ASP A 307 4.04 14.99 12.01
N THR A 308 4.96 14.51 12.84
CA THR A 308 4.67 13.78 14.08
C THR A 308 4.92 14.65 15.33
N GLU A 309 5.13 15.97 15.18
CA GLU A 309 5.13 16.88 16.31
C GLU A 309 3.74 16.98 16.96
N GLU A 310 3.72 16.89 18.29
CA GLU A 310 2.56 17.13 19.13
C GLU A 310 2.90 18.23 20.14
N GLY A 311 1.96 19.12 20.39
CA GLY A 311 2.09 20.19 21.38
C GLY A 311 1.79 21.60 20.87
N TYR A 312 1.70 22.53 21.81
CA TYR A 312 1.38 23.95 21.57
C TYR A 312 2.55 24.73 20.93
N VAL A 313 3.79 24.30 21.17
CA VAL A 313 5.00 24.91 20.57
C VAL A 313 5.51 23.97 19.49
N ARG A 314 5.49 24.44 18.24
CA ARG A 314 5.94 23.69 17.05
C ARG A 314 7.19 24.32 16.49
N LEU A 315 8.12 23.49 16.03
CA LEU A 315 9.38 23.95 15.46
C LEU A 315 9.26 24.26 13.95
N GLY A 316 8.21 23.79 13.29
CA GLY A 316 7.93 24.09 11.87
C GLY A 316 8.92 23.46 10.88
N VAL A 317 9.80 22.57 11.36
CA VAL A 317 10.88 22.01 10.53
C VAL A 317 10.33 21.02 9.49
N ALA A 318 9.25 20.30 9.81
CA ALA A 318 8.55 19.42 8.85
C ALA A 318 8.02 20.21 7.64
N GLU A 319 7.52 21.43 7.83
CA GLU A 319 7.06 22.30 6.76
C GLU A 319 8.23 22.82 5.90
N ALA A 320 9.34 23.21 6.53
CA ALA A 320 10.55 23.63 5.82
C ALA A 320 11.12 22.49 4.94
N LEU A 321 11.16 21.26 5.49
CA LEU A 321 11.52 20.06 4.74
C LEU A 321 10.55 19.80 3.59
N ALA A 322 9.25 19.89 3.85
CA ALA A 322 8.25 19.70 2.81
C ALA A 322 8.44 20.71 1.66
N GLY A 323 8.69 21.98 1.98
CA GLY A 323 9.03 23.03 1.01
C GLY A 323 10.27 22.67 0.17
N ALA A 324 11.38 22.28 0.81
CA ALA A 324 12.60 21.90 0.11
C ALA A 324 12.43 20.66 -0.79
N MET A 325 11.61 19.69 -0.36
CA MET A 325 11.29 18.48 -1.11
C MET A 325 10.25 18.71 -2.22
N GLY A 326 9.52 19.84 -2.20
CA GLY A 326 8.29 19.99 -2.99
C GLY A 326 7.20 19.00 -2.57
N ALA A 327 7.22 18.57 -1.31
CA ALA A 327 6.31 17.61 -0.73
C ALA A 327 5.08 18.30 -0.11
N ARG A 328 4.01 17.54 0.08
CA ARG A 328 2.87 17.99 0.90
C ARG A 328 3.12 17.65 2.37
N CYS A 329 2.95 18.63 3.25
CA CYS A 329 3.00 18.41 4.69
C CYS A 329 1.60 17.99 5.19
N LEU A 330 1.54 16.88 5.91
CA LEU A 330 0.35 16.32 6.53
C LEU A 330 0.63 16.11 8.01
N ARG A 331 -0.38 16.13 8.86
CA ARG A 331 -0.25 15.68 10.25
C ARG A 331 -0.56 14.20 10.37
N LEU A 332 -0.02 13.54 11.39
CA LEU A 332 -0.27 12.12 11.64
C LEU A 332 -1.77 11.78 11.77
N GLU A 333 -2.57 12.66 12.37
CA GLU A 333 -4.03 12.48 12.47
C GLU A 333 -4.72 12.61 11.10
N GLY A 334 -4.17 13.45 10.23
CA GLY A 334 -4.64 13.62 8.85
C GLY A 334 -4.41 12.40 7.96
N LEU A 335 -3.60 11.43 8.38
CA LEU A 335 -3.48 10.14 7.71
C LEU A 335 -4.62 9.17 8.04
N ARG A 336 -5.41 9.41 9.10
CA ARG A 336 -6.53 8.57 9.54
C ARG A 336 -7.88 8.98 8.95
N ALA A 337 -8.04 10.22 8.50
CA ALA A 337 -9.32 10.76 8.04
C ALA A 337 -9.42 10.76 6.51
N GLU A 338 -10.58 10.35 5.95
CA GLU A 338 -10.92 10.19 4.52
C GLU A 338 -10.73 11.43 3.59
N SER A 339 -9.98 12.45 3.99
CA SER A 339 -9.88 13.76 3.33
C SER A 339 -8.75 13.87 2.29
N LEU A 340 -8.78 13.05 1.23
CA LEU A 340 -7.97 13.31 0.03
C LEU A 340 -8.72 13.22 -1.30
N VAL A 341 -9.97 12.74 -1.30
CA VAL A 341 -10.81 12.72 -2.52
C VAL A 341 -11.15 14.15 -2.98
N GLU A 342 -11.28 15.12 -2.07
CA GLU A 342 -11.55 16.53 -2.45
C GLU A 342 -10.33 17.31 -2.96
N LEU A 343 -9.09 16.84 -2.74
CA LEU A 343 -7.90 17.65 -3.05
C LEU A 343 -7.29 17.39 -4.43
N VAL A 344 -7.74 16.34 -5.13
CA VAL A 344 -7.31 16.03 -6.51
C VAL A 344 -8.17 16.78 -7.54
N GLU A 345 -9.38 17.21 -7.18
CA GLU A 345 -10.28 17.92 -8.12
C GLU A 345 -9.91 19.39 -8.37
N ARG A 346 -9.23 20.07 -7.43
CA ARG A 346 -8.87 21.49 -7.59
C ARG A 346 -7.79 21.78 -8.63
N ARG A 347 -7.14 20.77 -9.22
CA ARG A 347 -6.21 20.95 -10.35
C ARG A 347 -6.86 20.78 -11.73
N ARG A 348 -8.16 20.48 -11.79
CA ARG A 348 -8.92 20.43 -13.06
C ARG A 348 -9.52 21.78 -13.47
N VAL A 349 -9.42 22.82 -12.64
CA VAL A 349 -10.08 24.13 -12.88
C VAL A 349 -9.10 25.32 -12.72
N ALA A 350 -7.81 25.14 -13.03
CA ALA A 350 -6.87 26.25 -13.12
C ALA A 350 -6.05 26.17 -14.40
#